data_AF-A0A2S9FIL0-F1
#
_entry.id   AF-A0A2S9FIL0-F1
#
_cell.length_a   1.000
_cell.length_b   1.000
_cell.length_c   1.000
_cell.angle_alpha   90.00
_cell.angle_beta   90.00
_cell.angle_gamma   90.00
#
_symmetry.space_group_name_H-M   'P 1'
#
loop_
_entity.id
_entity.type
_entity.pdbx_description
1 polymer ?
#
loop_
_entity_poly.entity_id
_entity_poly.type
_entity_poly.pdbx_seq_one_letter_code
_entity_poly.pdbx_strand_id
1 'polypeptide(L)'
;MDTGTTAFMLCCIIGLTLMIPGLALFYGGMVSVKSSTNMMMMTFGAVAIVGLLWVLFGFSMVFGTSYGGFVGSFTEFAGMTDLLEAQTTVSGLPVSLFSVFQALFAAITVALISGAVADRMKFGAWMLFATVWAVLVYFPVAHWVFAFDGVVTENSVGGWIANTLGAVDFAG
;
A
#
# COMPACT_ATOMS: atom_id res chain seq x y z
N MET A 1 22.23 10.05 2.79
CA MET A 1 20.89 10.58 2.45
C MET A 1 21.04 11.64 1.40
N ASP A 2 20.36 11.48 0.25
CA ASP A 2 20.29 12.52 -0.78
C ASP A 2 19.09 13.43 -0.48
N THR A 3 19.36 14.70 -0.18
CA THR A 3 18.32 15.68 0.18
C THR A 3 17.40 16.02 -0.99
N GLY A 4 17.89 15.99 -2.23
CA GLY A 4 17.09 16.26 -3.43
C GLY A 4 16.09 15.15 -3.69
N THR A 5 16.56 13.90 -3.68
CA THR A 5 15.71 12.71 -3.82
C THR A 5 14.68 12.61 -2.69
N THR A 6 15.10 12.89 -1.45
CA THR A 6 14.21 12.90 -0.28
C THR A 6 13.11 13.97 -0.41
N ALA A 7 13.47 15.19 -0.83
CA ALA A 7 12.51 16.28 -1.01
C ALA A 7 11.49 15.98 -2.13
N PHE A 8 11.96 15.43 -3.25
CA PHE A 8 11.07 15.02 -4.35
C PHE A 8 10.07 13.95 -3.89
N MET A 9 10.55 12.93 -3.17
CA MET A 9 9.68 11.87 -2.64
C MET A 9 8.63 12.40 -1.65
N LEU A 10 8.99 13.38 -0.81
CA LEU A 10 8.03 14.04 0.07
C LEU A 10 6.94 14.77 -0.73
N CYS A 11 7.30 15.48 -1.81
CA CYS A 11 6.32 16.11 -2.70
C CYS A 11 5.38 15.07 -3.34
N CYS A 12 5.90 13.92 -3.77
CA CYS A 12 5.08 12.83 -4.30
C CYS A 12 4.11 12.27 -3.24
N ILE A 13 4.58 12.04 -2.01
CA ILE A 13 3.75 11.58 -0.88
C ILE A 13 2.62 12.57 -0.59
N ILE A 14 2.89 13.88 -0.64
CA ILE A 14 1.85 14.91 -0.49
C ILE A 14 0.82 14.77 -1.61
N GLY A 15 1.26 14.63 -2.86
CA GLY A 15 0.36 14.41 -4.01
C GLY A 15 -0.55 13.19 -3.84
N LEU A 16 0.01 12.05 -3.44
CA LEU A 16 -0.76 10.83 -3.14
C LEU A 16 -1.72 11.03 -1.96
N THR A 17 -1.30 11.74 -0.92
CA THR A 17 -2.16 12.03 0.23
C THR A 17 -3.37 12.88 -0.19
N LEU A 18 -3.21 13.80 -1.15
CA LEU A 18 -4.31 14.59 -1.70
C LEU A 18 -5.28 13.76 -2.56
N MET A 19 -4.85 12.60 -3.10
CA MET A 19 -5.75 11.69 -3.81
C MET A 19 -6.80 11.08 -2.86
N ILE A 20 -6.49 10.88 -1.58
CA ILE A 20 -7.44 10.30 -0.61
C ILE A 20 -8.72 11.14 -0.46
N PRO A 21 -8.66 12.44 -0.08
CA PRO A 21 -9.86 13.27 -0.04
C PRO A 21 -10.43 13.52 -1.44
N GLY A 22 -9.59 13.59 -2.48
CA GLY A 22 -10.06 13.68 -3.87
C GLY A 22 -10.96 12.51 -4.25
N LEU A 23 -10.58 11.29 -3.88
CA LEU A 23 -11.34 10.06 -4.11
C LEU A 23 -12.64 10.03 -3.32
N ALA A 24 -12.59 10.44 -2.05
CA ALA A 24 -13.77 10.49 -1.19
C ALA A 24 -14.80 11.49 -1.72
N LEU A 25 -14.35 12.66 -2.19
CA LEU A 25 -15.21 13.67 -2.83
C LEU A 25 -15.74 13.18 -4.18
N PHE A 26 -14.91 12.53 -4.98
CA PHE A 26 -15.29 12.00 -6.29
C PHE A 26 -16.39 10.94 -6.16
N TYR A 27 -16.18 9.89 -5.35
CA TYR A 27 -17.22 8.86 -5.16
C TYR A 27 -18.41 9.39 -4.35
N GLY A 28 -18.17 10.20 -3.33
CA GLY A 28 -19.24 10.82 -2.54
C GLY A 28 -20.15 11.75 -3.36
N GLY A 29 -19.61 12.39 -4.40
CA GLY A 29 -20.35 13.25 -5.32
C GLY A 29 -21.14 12.50 -6.42
N MET A 30 -20.78 11.25 -6.71
CA MET A 30 -21.50 10.41 -7.70
C MET A 30 -22.71 9.67 -7.11
N VAL A 31 -22.79 9.57 -5.78
CA VAL A 31 -23.92 8.92 -5.09
C VAL A 31 -24.98 9.93 -4.64
N SER A 32 -26.14 9.44 -4.23
CA SER A 32 -27.19 10.30 -3.70
C SER A 32 -26.72 11.08 -2.46
N VAL A 33 -27.29 12.27 -2.22
CA VAL A 33 -26.97 13.09 -1.04
C VAL A 33 -27.18 12.32 0.28
N LYS A 34 -28.15 11.40 0.30
CA LYS A 34 -28.42 10.53 1.46
C LYS A 34 -27.30 9.51 1.71
N SER A 35 -26.59 9.12 0.66
CA SER A 35 -25.55 8.08 0.69
C SER A 35 -24.11 8.63 0.67
N SER A 36 -23.93 9.92 0.38
CA SER A 36 -22.62 10.57 0.22
C SER A 36 -21.73 10.40 1.46
N THR A 37 -22.30 10.56 2.67
CA THR A 37 -21.55 10.38 3.92
C THR A 37 -21.06 8.94 4.07
N ASN A 38 -21.90 7.95 3.79
CA ASN A 38 -21.51 6.54 3.88
C ASN A 38 -20.40 6.21 2.85
N MET A 39 -20.50 6.77 1.65
CA MET A 39 -19.50 6.60 0.59
C MET A 39 -18.14 7.20 0.98
N MET A 40 -18.14 8.41 1.55
CA MET A 40 -16.92 9.03 2.09
C MET A 40 -16.33 8.21 3.23
N MET A 41 -17.17 7.71 4.16
CA MET A 41 -16.74 6.84 5.25
C MET A 41 -16.12 5.55 4.74
N MET A 42 -16.68 4.91 3.70
CA MET A 42 -16.10 3.72 3.09
C MET A 42 -14.69 4.00 2.54
N THR A 43 -14.51 5.14 1.86
CA THR A 43 -13.21 5.54 1.30
C THR A 43 -12.17 5.76 2.41
N PHE A 44 -12.47 6.61 3.40
CA PHE A 44 -11.55 6.88 4.52
C PHE A 44 -11.33 5.65 5.41
N GLY A 45 -12.37 4.83 5.59
CA GLY A 45 -12.29 3.58 6.35
C GLY A 45 -11.33 2.59 5.71
N ALA A 46 -11.36 2.45 4.38
CA ALA A 46 -10.40 1.62 3.65
C ALA A 46 -8.96 2.10 3.83
N VAL A 47 -8.74 3.41 3.70
CA VAL A 47 -7.40 3.99 3.93
C VAL A 47 -6.91 3.73 5.35
N ALA A 48 -7.77 3.91 6.35
CA ALA A 48 -7.41 3.68 7.75
C ALA A 48 -7.09 2.21 8.05
N ILE A 49 -7.92 1.27 7.59
CA ILE A 49 -7.69 -0.15 7.87
C ILE A 49 -6.49 -0.70 7.11
N VAL A 50 -6.29 -0.30 5.85
CA VAL A 50 -5.11 -0.72 5.09
C VAL A 50 -3.85 -0.10 5.67
N GLY A 51 -3.89 1.17 6.10
CA GLY A 51 -2.77 1.79 6.82
C GLY A 51 -2.41 1.04 8.12
N LEU A 52 -3.41 0.62 8.89
CA LEU A 52 -3.19 -0.21 10.08
C LEU A 52 -2.55 -1.55 9.71
N LEU A 53 -3.11 -2.26 8.74
CA LEU A 53 -2.57 -3.55 8.27
C LEU A 53 -1.14 -3.41 7.74
N TRP A 54 -0.85 -2.33 7.03
CA TRP A 54 0.48 -2.02 6.49
C TRP A 54 1.53 -1.97 7.59
N VAL A 55 1.25 -1.20 8.65
CA VAL A 55 2.13 -1.07 9.82
C VAL A 55 2.27 -2.38 10.56
N LEU A 56 1.18 -3.14 10.74
CA LEU A 56 1.22 -4.40 11.49
C LEU A 56 2.06 -5.46 10.79
N PHE A 57 1.85 -5.69 9.49
CA PHE A 57 2.57 -6.73 8.73
C PHE A 57 2.55 -6.54 7.20
N GLY A 58 1.78 -5.59 6.66
CA GLY A 58 1.60 -5.44 5.21
C GLY A 58 2.89 -5.06 4.49
N PHE A 59 3.70 -4.14 5.04
CA PHE A 59 5.02 -3.85 4.46
C PHE A 59 5.90 -5.10 4.41
N SER A 60 5.89 -5.89 5.50
CA SER A 60 6.64 -7.14 5.59
C SER A 60 6.17 -8.14 4.54
N MET A 61 4.86 -8.29 4.35
CA MET A 61 4.30 -9.20 3.35
C MET A 61 4.65 -8.81 1.91
N VAL A 62 4.81 -7.51 1.64
CA VAL A 62 5.17 -7.00 0.31
C VAL A 62 6.68 -7.02 0.08
N PHE A 63 7.50 -6.54 1.02
CA PHE A 63 8.93 -6.32 0.80
C PHE A 63 9.86 -7.19 1.66
N GLY A 64 9.31 -8.05 2.51
CA GLY A 64 10.07 -9.07 3.22
C GLY A 64 10.54 -10.18 2.28
N THR A 65 11.46 -10.99 2.77
CA THR A 65 12.06 -12.12 2.07
C THR A 65 10.99 -13.09 1.59
N SER A 66 11.01 -13.42 0.30
CA SER A 66 9.96 -14.19 -0.36
C SER A 66 9.96 -15.67 0.01
N TYR A 67 8.76 -16.21 0.20
CA TYR A 67 8.49 -17.64 0.17
C TYR A 67 8.13 -18.07 -1.25
N GLY A 68 9.13 -18.55 -2.00
CA GLY A 68 8.94 -19.13 -3.33
C GLY A 68 8.47 -18.15 -4.40
N GLY A 69 8.68 -16.84 -4.22
CA GLY A 69 8.30 -15.78 -5.15
C GLY A 69 6.86 -15.26 -4.98
N PHE A 70 6.06 -15.85 -4.09
CA PHE A 70 4.62 -15.57 -4.00
C PHE A 70 4.23 -14.63 -2.86
N VAL A 71 4.85 -14.72 -1.70
CA VAL A 71 4.50 -13.88 -0.55
C VAL A 71 5.75 -13.59 0.26
N GLY A 72 5.95 -12.34 0.70
CA GLY A 72 7.04 -11.97 1.60
C GLY A 72 6.82 -12.48 3.03
N SER A 73 7.90 -12.50 3.82
CA SER A 73 7.84 -12.83 5.24
C SER A 73 6.85 -11.94 5.99
N PHE A 74 5.97 -12.51 6.81
CA PHE A 74 4.98 -11.75 7.58
C PHE A 74 5.58 -11.02 8.80
N THR A 75 6.74 -11.47 9.27
CA THR A 75 7.30 -11.06 10.58
C THR A 75 8.59 -10.26 10.48
N GLU A 76 9.24 -10.22 9.32
CA GLU A 76 10.54 -9.56 9.13
C GLU A 76 10.49 -8.06 9.48
N PHE A 77 9.41 -7.38 9.10
CA PHE A 77 9.19 -5.95 9.34
C PHE A 77 7.85 -5.67 10.04
N ALA A 78 7.33 -6.64 10.80
CA ALA A 78 6.06 -6.49 11.50
C ALA A 78 6.16 -5.36 12.54
N GLY A 79 5.16 -4.46 12.56
CA GLY A 79 5.19 -3.28 13.43
C GLY A 79 6.20 -2.20 13.00
N MET A 80 6.73 -2.27 11.77
CA MET A 80 7.77 -1.38 11.26
C MET A 80 9.08 -1.45 12.06
N THR A 81 9.38 -2.62 12.66
CA THR A 81 10.67 -2.88 13.32
C THR A 81 11.81 -2.71 12.34
N ASP A 82 12.93 -2.18 12.81
CA ASP A 82 14.18 -2.01 12.06
C ASP A 82 14.11 -1.05 10.84
N LEU A 83 12.93 -0.54 10.48
CA LEU A 83 12.73 0.47 9.42
C LEU A 83 12.96 1.92 9.89
N LEU A 84 13.00 2.14 11.21
CA LEU A 84 13.21 3.46 11.82
C LEU A 84 14.69 3.75 12.10
N GLU A 85 15.58 2.78 11.90
CA GLU A 85 17.01 3.01 12.03
C GLU A 85 17.52 3.84 10.84
N ALA A 86 18.28 4.90 11.12
CA ALA A 86 18.70 5.90 10.14
C ALA A 86 19.64 5.37 9.02
N GLN A 87 19.98 4.08 9.05
CA GLN A 87 20.98 3.45 8.17
C GLN A 87 20.36 2.61 7.05
N THR A 88 19.07 2.27 7.09
CA THR A 88 18.43 1.50 6.02
C THR A 88 17.99 2.44 4.90
N THR A 89 18.59 2.31 3.72
CA THR A 89 18.18 3.06 2.52
C THR A 89 17.92 2.14 1.35
N VAL A 90 16.81 2.36 0.64
CA VAL A 90 16.56 1.79 -0.69
C VAL A 90 17.00 2.83 -1.71
N SER A 91 18.06 2.54 -2.47
CA SER A 91 18.56 3.44 -3.54
C SER A 91 18.80 4.88 -3.07
N GLY A 92 19.30 5.07 -1.84
CA GLY A 92 19.58 6.39 -1.26
C GLY A 92 18.38 7.09 -0.60
N LEU A 93 17.18 6.50 -0.67
CA LEU A 93 15.98 6.94 0.03
C LEU A 93 15.82 6.19 1.36
N PRO A 94 15.49 6.87 2.48
CA PRO A 94 15.17 6.19 3.73
C PRO A 94 14.04 5.18 3.54
N VAL A 95 14.20 3.96 4.06
CA VAL A 95 13.20 2.89 3.90
C VAL A 95 11.85 3.28 4.52
N SER A 96 11.86 4.08 5.59
CA SER A 96 10.63 4.65 6.17
C SER A 96 9.83 5.51 5.19
N LEU A 97 10.49 6.34 4.38
CA LEU A 97 9.86 7.14 3.33
C LEU A 97 9.33 6.27 2.19
N PHE A 98 10.12 5.27 1.78
CA PHE A 98 9.69 4.27 0.81
C PHE A 98 8.43 3.53 1.29
N SER A 99 8.40 3.10 2.56
CA SER A 99 7.26 2.42 3.18
C SER A 99 6.01 3.29 3.17
N VAL A 100 6.10 4.57 3.56
CA VAL A 100 4.95 5.49 3.54
C VAL A 100 4.44 5.70 2.12
N PHE A 101 5.34 5.88 1.15
CA PHE A 101 4.96 6.02 -0.25
C PHE A 101 4.17 4.80 -0.74
N GLN A 102 4.66 3.59 -0.46
CA GLN A 102 3.99 2.33 -0.84
C GLN A 102 2.69 2.08 -0.08
N ALA A 103 2.61 2.48 1.19
CA ALA A 103 1.39 2.39 1.99
C ALA A 103 0.22 3.18 1.37
N LEU A 104 0.51 4.33 0.76
CA LEU A 104 -0.50 5.15 0.08
C LEU A 104 -1.05 4.45 -1.16
N PHE A 105 -0.22 3.79 -1.97
CA PHE A 105 -0.71 2.96 -3.08
C PHE A 105 -1.60 1.82 -2.60
N ALA A 106 -1.21 1.16 -1.51
CA ALA A 106 -2.03 0.11 -0.89
C ALA A 106 -3.39 0.63 -0.47
N ALA A 107 -3.40 1.74 0.27
CA ALA A 107 -4.62 2.35 0.78
C ALA A 107 -5.54 2.85 -0.34
N ILE A 108 -5.00 3.53 -1.35
CA ILE A 108 -5.76 4.09 -2.47
C ILE A 108 -6.34 2.96 -3.33
N THR A 109 -5.58 1.90 -3.60
CA THR A 109 -6.06 0.76 -4.40
C THR A 109 -7.30 0.11 -3.80
N VAL A 110 -7.29 -0.15 -2.49
CA VAL A 110 -8.48 -0.70 -1.81
C VAL A 110 -9.62 0.30 -1.76
N ALA A 111 -9.31 1.58 -1.53
CA ALA A 111 -10.31 2.64 -1.54
C ALA A 111 -11.00 2.81 -2.90
N LEU A 112 -10.33 2.55 -4.03
CA LEU A 112 -10.93 2.59 -5.37
C LEU A 112 -12.07 1.57 -5.54
N ILE A 113 -11.97 0.41 -4.89
CA ILE A 113 -13.01 -0.62 -4.94
C ILE A 113 -14.32 -0.11 -4.34
N SER A 114 -14.26 0.83 -3.40
CA SER A 114 -15.44 1.38 -2.72
C SER A 114 -16.47 1.98 -3.69
N GLY A 115 -16.00 2.54 -4.81
CA GLY A 115 -16.86 3.08 -5.85
C GLY A 115 -17.70 2.02 -6.57
N ALA A 116 -17.16 0.81 -6.76
CA ALA A 116 -17.87 -0.29 -7.43
C ALA A 116 -19.00 -0.89 -6.59
N VAL A 117 -18.95 -0.68 -5.29
CA VAL A 117 -19.88 -1.25 -4.30
C VAL A 117 -20.74 -0.19 -3.61
N ALA A 118 -20.73 1.03 -4.15
CA ALA A 118 -21.53 2.15 -3.71
C ALA A 118 -23.02 1.76 -3.62
N ASP A 119 -23.67 2.17 -2.54
CA ASP A 119 -25.09 1.88 -2.21
C ASP A 119 -25.47 0.40 -2.07
N ARG A 120 -24.52 -0.54 -2.17
CA ARG A 120 -24.79 -2.00 -2.15
C ARG A 120 -24.27 -2.72 -0.91
N MET A 121 -23.40 -2.09 -0.13
CA MET A 121 -22.80 -2.69 1.05
C MET A 121 -22.95 -1.81 2.30
N LYS A 122 -23.14 -2.48 3.44
CA LYS A 122 -23.06 -1.84 4.77
C LYS A 122 -21.59 -1.58 5.11
N PHE A 123 -21.33 -0.50 5.83
CA PHE A 123 -19.98 -0.12 6.25
C PHE A 123 -19.20 -1.26 6.95
N GLY A 124 -19.81 -1.99 7.89
CA GLY A 124 -19.13 -3.10 8.56
C GLY A 124 -18.71 -4.24 7.62
N ALA A 125 -19.57 -4.61 6.66
CA ALA A 125 -19.25 -5.62 5.65
C ALA A 125 -18.14 -5.13 4.71
N TRP A 126 -18.16 -3.84 4.37
CA TRP A 126 -17.10 -3.18 3.62
C TRP A 126 -15.76 -3.24 4.34
N MET A 127 -15.71 -2.93 5.64
CA MET A 127 -14.45 -2.97 6.41
C MET A 127 -13.84 -4.37 6.45
N LEU A 128 -14.67 -5.41 6.62
CA LEU A 128 -14.21 -6.79 6.55
C LEU A 128 -13.69 -7.14 5.15
N PHE A 129 -14.43 -6.78 4.11
CA PHE A 129 -14.00 -6.99 2.73
C PHE A 129 -12.68 -6.29 2.43
N ALA A 130 -12.54 -5.00 2.77
CA ALA A 130 -11.32 -4.22 2.55
C ALA A 130 -10.11 -4.85 3.26
N THR A 131 -10.30 -5.35 4.49
CA THR A 131 -9.27 -6.05 5.26
C THR A 131 -8.83 -7.32 4.53
N VAL A 132 -9.78 -8.19 4.19
CA VAL A 132 -9.50 -9.49 3.56
C VAL A 132 -8.87 -9.29 2.17
N TRP A 133 -9.37 -8.32 1.40
CA TRP A 133 -8.89 -8.04 0.05
C TRP A 133 -7.47 -7.45 0.08
N ALA A 134 -7.17 -6.54 1.00
CA ALA A 134 -5.81 -6.02 1.17
C ALA A 134 -4.80 -7.16 1.43
N VAL A 135 -5.15 -8.07 2.34
CA VAL A 135 -4.28 -9.17 2.77
C VAL A 135 -4.12 -10.27 1.71
N LEU A 136 -5.22 -10.68 1.07
CA LEU A 136 -5.20 -11.83 0.17
C LEU A 136 -4.94 -11.47 -1.29
N VAL A 137 -5.14 -10.21 -1.68
CA VAL A 137 -5.03 -9.77 -3.07
C VAL A 137 -3.95 -8.72 -3.21
N TYR A 138 -4.08 -7.56 -2.54
CA TYR A 138 -3.16 -6.46 -2.77
C TYR A 138 -1.72 -6.80 -2.35
N PHE A 139 -1.49 -7.26 -1.11
CA PHE A 139 -0.13 -7.52 -0.65
C PHE A 139 0.58 -8.63 -1.46
N PRO A 140 -0.04 -9.77 -1.80
CA PRO A 140 0.58 -10.76 -2.67
C PRO A 140 0.89 -10.23 -4.07
N VAL A 141 -0.04 -9.52 -4.72
CA VAL A 141 0.19 -8.98 -6.07
C VAL A 141 1.29 -7.93 -6.04
N ALA A 142 1.29 -7.05 -5.05
CA ALA A 142 2.35 -6.07 -4.86
C ALA A 142 3.71 -6.74 -4.62
N HIS A 143 3.76 -7.84 -3.87
CA HIS A 143 4.98 -8.62 -3.70
C HIS A 143 5.47 -9.17 -5.04
N TRP A 144 4.58 -9.76 -5.86
CA TRP A 144 4.97 -10.34 -7.15
C TRP A 144 5.64 -9.33 -8.07
N VAL A 145 5.08 -8.12 -8.14
CA VAL A 145 5.42 -7.10 -9.15
C VAL A 145 6.49 -6.12 -8.66
N PHE A 146 6.49 -5.74 -7.38
CA PHE A 146 7.33 -4.65 -6.87
C PHE A 146 8.45 -5.07 -5.92
N ALA A 147 8.43 -6.31 -5.41
CA ALA A 147 9.55 -6.81 -4.62
C ALA A 147 10.64 -7.31 -5.55
N PHE A 148 11.62 -6.47 -5.90
CA PHE A 148 12.83 -6.93 -6.56
C PHE A 148 13.81 -7.52 -5.53
N ASP A 149 14.69 -8.39 -5.99
CA ASP A 149 15.75 -8.98 -5.16
C ASP A 149 16.64 -7.87 -4.58
N GLY A 150 17.01 -8.00 -3.30
CA GLY A 150 17.97 -7.10 -2.67
C GLY A 150 17.47 -5.67 -2.35
N VAL A 151 16.20 -5.34 -2.59
CA VAL A 151 15.70 -3.94 -2.50
C VAL A 151 15.73 -3.40 -1.08
N VAL A 152 15.15 -4.14 -0.13
CA VAL A 152 15.06 -3.72 1.28
C VAL A 152 16.12 -4.44 2.11
N THR A 153 16.34 -5.73 1.85
CA THR A 153 17.35 -6.55 2.50
C THR A 153 18.29 -7.08 1.41
N GLU A 154 19.60 -6.83 1.50
CA GLU A 154 20.57 -7.09 0.42
C GLU A 154 20.54 -8.53 -0.14
N ASN A 155 20.25 -9.52 0.70
CA ASN A 155 20.20 -10.94 0.33
C ASN A 155 18.78 -11.51 0.21
N SER A 156 17.73 -10.67 0.19
CA SER A 156 16.36 -11.17 0.05
C SER A 156 16.02 -11.50 -1.40
N VAL A 157 15.24 -12.56 -1.56
CA VAL A 157 14.56 -12.90 -2.82
C VAL A 157 13.20 -12.21 -2.80
N GLY A 158 12.82 -11.60 -3.92
CA GLY A 158 11.56 -10.90 -4.11
C GLY A 158 10.51 -11.69 -4.87
N GLY A 159 9.58 -10.98 -5.51
CA GLY A 159 8.45 -11.52 -6.24
C GLY A 159 8.83 -12.17 -7.58
N TRP A 160 8.05 -13.18 -7.99
CA TRP A 160 8.33 -13.92 -9.22
C TRP A 160 8.11 -13.09 -10.51
N ILE A 161 7.15 -12.16 -10.54
CA ILE A 161 6.91 -11.34 -11.74
C ILE A 161 8.08 -10.38 -11.97
N ALA A 162 8.52 -9.72 -10.91
CA ALA A 162 9.66 -8.80 -10.93
C ALA A 162 10.97 -9.48 -11.34
N ASN A 163 11.29 -10.63 -10.73
CA ASN A 163 12.64 -11.21 -10.80
C ASN A 163 12.75 -12.41 -11.76
N THR A 164 11.67 -13.16 -12.01
CA THR A 164 11.68 -14.33 -12.91
C THR A 164 11.10 -14.01 -14.28
N LEU A 165 9.91 -13.39 -14.32
CA LEU A 165 9.27 -13.02 -15.57
C LEU A 165 9.90 -11.76 -16.20
N GLY A 166 10.37 -10.83 -15.36
CA GLY A 166 10.95 -9.56 -15.81
C GLY A 166 9.93 -8.60 -16.41
N ALA A 167 8.66 -8.70 -15.99
CA ALA A 167 7.64 -7.76 -16.45
C ALA A 167 7.87 -6.38 -15.81
N VAL A 168 7.63 -5.33 -16.59
CA VAL A 168 7.87 -3.94 -16.16
C VAL A 168 6.54 -3.27 -15.89
N ASP A 169 6.35 -2.89 -14.63
CA ASP A 169 5.30 -1.99 -14.17
C ASP A 169 5.97 -0.87 -13.36
N PHE A 170 5.87 0.36 -13.87
CA PHE A 170 6.58 1.50 -13.28
C PHE A 170 5.86 2.06 -12.04
N ALA A 171 4.53 2.00 -11.99
CA ALA A 171 3.76 2.75 -10.99
C ALA A 171 2.47 2.06 -10.50
N GLY A 172 2.17 0.83 -10.93
CA GLY A 172 0.98 0.08 -10.52
C GLY A 172 -0.26 0.42 -11.34
#